data_AF-A0A2M4CR91-F1
#
_entry.id   AF-A0A2M4CR91-F1
#
_cell.length_a   1.000
_cell.length_b   1.000
_cell.length_c   1.000
_cell.angle_alpha   90.00
_cell.angle_beta   90.00
_cell.angle_gamma   90.00
#
_symmetry.space_group_name_H-M   'P 1'
#
loop_
_entity.id
_entity.type
_entity.pdbx_description
1 polymer ?
#
loop_
_entity_poly.entity_id
_entity_poly.type
_entity_poly.pdbx_seq_one_letter_code
_entity_poly.pdbx_strand_id
1 'polypeptide(L)'
;MNYFRKNLSRFRLITFDVTDTLLEYATPPEGYYAQVINSVLKPNIGLLIDEQAIAHSFGSCFRVLKTQHPNFGCSTSTRRIDERVENWQWWWRTLVERVILDAAKRKPDEIPSALLLKIADQLIEDYTCDSAGVCWKKRLGVDDFLQRLQASGRSNDTPVPYSPPLLGIVSNFDPRLETILRRHRLLKPSGACDGEGVDFVVSSYEIGTEKPDPRIFHTALRRASALADGVIQPHEALHIGNLCREDYHGARGAGWHALLVNVPSKSRDSEQCRNVLGHHIFKGIPELQSCLSVDPSFPW
;
A
#
# COMPACT_ATOMS: atom_id res chain seq x y z
N MET A 1 -0.74 -33.54 5.44
CA MET A 1 0.32 -32.93 4.61
C MET A 1 0.06 -31.45 4.51
N ASN A 2 1.08 -30.60 4.67
CA ASN A 2 0.97 -29.16 4.47
C ASN A 2 1.48 -28.83 3.06
N TYR A 3 0.61 -28.33 2.19
CA TYR A 3 0.89 -28.07 0.77
C TYR A 3 1.37 -26.65 0.48
N PHE A 4 1.54 -25.80 1.50
CA PHE A 4 1.87 -24.38 1.35
C PHE A 4 3.08 -24.14 0.44
N ARG A 5 4.20 -24.80 0.75
CA ARG A 5 5.44 -24.70 -0.03
C ARG A 5 5.28 -25.30 -1.43
N LYS A 6 4.57 -26.42 -1.56
CA LYS A 6 4.32 -27.07 -2.85
C LYS A 6 3.58 -26.13 -3.79
N ASN A 7 2.51 -25.48 -3.32
CA ASN A 7 1.71 -24.57 -4.12
C ASN A 7 2.49 -23.33 -4.57
N LEU A 8 3.42 -22.84 -3.74
CA LEU A 8 4.22 -21.65 -4.03
C LEU A 8 5.58 -21.92 -4.69
N SER A 9 6.00 -23.18 -4.80
CA SER A 9 7.32 -23.60 -5.31
C SER A 9 7.70 -23.11 -6.72
N ARG A 10 6.71 -22.72 -7.52
CA ARG A 10 6.93 -22.17 -8.87
C ARG A 10 7.33 -20.69 -8.86
N PHE A 11 7.06 -19.98 -7.77
CA PHE A 11 7.29 -18.54 -7.69
C PHE A 11 8.68 -18.27 -7.14
N ARG A 12 9.45 -17.49 -7.88
CA ARG A 12 10.73 -16.93 -7.44
C ARG A 12 10.57 -15.52 -6.88
N LEU A 13 9.44 -14.88 -7.15
CA LEU A 13 9.06 -13.57 -6.65
C LEU A 13 7.62 -13.56 -6.14
N ILE A 14 7.43 -13.10 -4.92
CA ILE A 14 6.11 -12.76 -4.38
C ILE A 14 6.13 -11.31 -3.92
N THR A 15 5.18 -10.52 -4.41
CA THR A 15 5.06 -9.11 -4.05
C THR A 15 3.72 -8.80 -3.43
N PHE A 16 3.68 -7.75 -2.63
CA PHE A 16 2.47 -7.30 -1.95
C PHE A 16 2.17 -5.84 -2.26
N ASP A 17 0.89 -5.50 -2.33
CA ASP A 17 0.45 -4.14 -1.99
C ASP A 17 0.51 -3.93 -0.46
N VAL A 18 0.25 -2.71 0.02
CA VAL A 18 0.44 -2.35 1.43
C VAL A 18 -0.88 -2.01 2.09
N THR A 19 -1.55 -0.94 1.66
CA THR A 19 -2.78 -0.45 2.29
C THR A 19 -3.92 -1.44 2.09
N ASP A 20 -4.58 -1.81 3.18
CA ASP A 20 -5.60 -2.85 3.26
C ASP A 20 -5.14 -4.25 2.81
N THR A 21 -3.85 -4.46 2.57
CA THR A 21 -3.25 -5.75 2.24
C THR A 21 -2.38 -6.26 3.41
N LEU A 22 -1.28 -5.56 3.72
CA LEU A 22 -0.39 -5.85 4.85
C LEU A 22 -0.70 -4.95 6.06
N LEU A 23 -1.03 -3.68 5.80
CA LEU A 23 -1.39 -2.70 6.82
C LEU A 23 -2.85 -2.29 6.64
N GLU A 24 -3.51 -1.92 7.73
CA GLU A 24 -4.81 -1.24 7.74
C GLU A 24 -4.73 0.01 8.61
N TYR A 25 -5.68 0.91 8.44
CA TYR A 25 -5.78 2.06 9.33
C TYR A 25 -6.19 1.59 10.74
N ALA A 26 -5.42 1.95 11.75
CA ALA A 26 -5.72 1.59 13.15
C ALA A 26 -6.96 2.32 13.67
N THR A 27 -7.14 3.57 13.20
CA THR A 27 -8.33 4.40 13.40
C THR A 27 -8.84 4.84 12.03
N PRO A 28 -10.16 4.91 11.78
CA PRO A 28 -10.69 5.50 10.56
C PRO A 28 -10.04 6.88 10.30
N PRO A 29 -9.46 7.12 9.10
CA PRO A 29 -8.71 8.34 8.85
C PRO A 29 -9.48 9.62 9.17
N GLU A 30 -10.77 9.66 8.85
CA GLU A 30 -11.66 10.79 9.15
C GLU A 30 -11.69 11.15 10.65
N GLY A 31 -11.73 10.15 11.53
CA GLY A 31 -11.76 10.36 12.97
C GLY A 31 -10.44 10.94 13.49
N TYR A 32 -9.31 10.42 13.02
CA TYR A 32 -8.01 10.95 13.41
C TYR A 32 -7.75 12.35 12.82
N TYR A 33 -8.15 12.59 11.57
CA TYR A 33 -8.12 13.93 10.97
C TYR A 33 -8.93 14.93 11.80
N ALA A 34 -10.16 14.57 12.19
CA ALA A 34 -11.01 15.42 13.03
C ALA A 34 -10.35 15.75 14.37
N GLN A 35 -9.68 14.79 15.00
CA GLN A 35 -8.94 15.02 16.25
C GLN A 35 -7.83 16.05 16.05
N VAL A 36 -6.94 15.85 15.08
CA VAL A 36 -5.80 16.76 14.83
C VAL A 36 -6.29 18.14 14.41
N ILE A 37 -7.22 18.22 13.45
CA ILE A 37 -7.82 19.48 12.98
C ILE A 37 -8.41 20.26 14.15
N ASN A 38 -9.27 19.63 14.96
CA ASN A 38 -9.96 20.32 16.05
C ASN A 38 -9.03 20.67 17.22
N SER A 39 -7.95 19.90 17.44
CA SER A 39 -6.91 20.23 18.43
C SER A 39 -6.20 21.56 18.12
N VAL A 40 -6.14 21.94 16.84
CA VAL A 40 -5.51 23.18 16.38
C VAL A 40 -6.55 24.28 16.22
N LEU A 41 -7.64 24.05 15.49
CA LEU A 41 -8.58 25.11 15.13
C LEU A 41 -9.42 25.61 16.32
N LYS A 42 -9.88 24.72 17.20
CA LYS A 42 -10.73 25.09 18.33
C LYS A 42 -10.07 26.08 19.29
N PRO A 43 -8.84 25.83 19.81
CA PRO A 43 -8.20 26.77 20.74
C PRO A 43 -7.70 28.06 20.07
N ASN A 44 -7.43 28.05 18.75
CA ASN A 44 -6.84 29.22 18.07
C ASN A 44 -7.89 30.16 17.47
N ILE A 45 -8.99 29.63 16.94
CA ILE A 45 -10.01 30.43 16.23
C ILE A 45 -11.46 30.05 16.60
N GLY A 46 -11.67 29.17 17.59
CA GLY A 46 -13.00 28.76 18.02
C GLY A 46 -13.76 27.89 17.01
N LEU A 47 -13.11 27.38 15.97
CA LEU A 47 -13.72 26.57 14.93
C LEU A 47 -13.65 25.08 15.30
N LEU A 48 -14.80 24.40 15.23
CA LEU A 48 -14.94 22.96 15.37
C LEU A 48 -15.55 22.40 14.09
N ILE A 49 -14.91 21.39 13.51
CA ILE A 49 -15.36 20.70 12.30
C ILE A 49 -15.79 19.29 12.66
N ASP A 50 -16.99 18.92 12.22
CA ASP A 50 -17.54 17.59 12.44
C ASP A 50 -16.81 16.51 11.62
N GLU A 51 -16.67 15.31 12.20
CA GLU A 51 -15.98 14.17 11.57
C GLU A 51 -16.65 13.75 10.26
N GLN A 52 -17.99 13.75 10.19
CA GLN A 52 -18.71 13.34 8.98
C GLN A 52 -18.52 14.37 7.86
N ALA A 53 -18.40 15.66 8.20
CA ALA A 53 -18.08 16.70 7.22
C ALA A 53 -16.68 16.49 6.63
N ILE A 54 -15.69 16.11 7.46
CA ILE A 54 -14.34 15.76 7.00
C ILE A 54 -14.38 14.52 6.10
N ALA A 55 -15.07 13.46 6.51
CA ALA A 55 -15.20 12.23 5.73
C ALA A 55 -15.81 12.48 4.34
N HIS A 56 -16.87 13.30 4.28
CA HIS A 56 -17.52 13.66 3.02
C HIS A 56 -16.58 14.45 2.09
N SER A 57 -15.88 15.45 2.65
CA SER A 57 -15.00 16.35 1.92
C SER A 57 -13.74 15.62 1.40
N PHE A 58 -13.19 14.69 2.18
CA PHE A 58 -11.97 13.96 1.84
C PHE A 58 -12.08 13.24 0.50
N GLY A 59 -13.11 12.40 0.32
CA GLY A 59 -13.26 11.62 -0.89
C GLY A 59 -13.41 12.49 -2.15
N SER A 60 -14.13 13.62 -2.04
CA SER A 60 -14.30 14.57 -3.13
C SER A 60 -12.99 15.28 -3.48
N CYS A 61 -12.34 15.88 -2.48
CA CYS A 61 -11.08 16.62 -2.63
C CYS A 61 -9.97 15.71 -3.16
N PHE A 62 -9.87 14.48 -2.66
CA PHE A 62 -8.89 13.49 -3.11
C PHE A 62 -9.05 13.18 -4.60
N ARG A 63 -10.27 12.90 -5.07
CA ARG A 63 -10.52 12.61 -6.49
C ARG A 63 -10.16 13.79 -7.40
N VAL A 64 -10.57 15.00 -7.01
CA VAL A 64 -10.25 16.22 -7.78
C VAL A 64 -8.74 16.42 -7.84
N LEU A 65 -8.05 16.34 -6.70
CA LEU A 65 -6.61 16.55 -6.64
C LEU A 65 -5.83 15.46 -7.37
N LYS A 66 -6.23 14.19 -7.24
CA LYS A 66 -5.63 13.07 -7.99
C LYS A 66 -5.81 13.25 -9.50
N THR A 67 -6.93 13.79 -9.96
CA THR A 67 -7.17 14.06 -11.38
C THR A 67 -6.29 15.20 -11.90
N GLN A 68 -6.17 16.27 -11.12
CA GLN A 68 -5.34 17.44 -11.48
C GLN A 68 -3.84 17.16 -11.39
N HIS A 69 -3.44 16.38 -10.40
CA HIS A 69 -2.06 16.10 -10.01
C HIS A 69 -1.93 14.59 -9.69
N PRO A 70 -1.88 13.72 -10.72
CA PRO A 70 -1.82 12.27 -10.54
C PRO A 70 -0.53 11.83 -9.82
N ASN A 71 -0.55 10.60 -9.29
CA ASN A 71 0.59 9.98 -8.59
C ASN A 71 1.27 10.91 -7.57
N PHE A 72 0.47 11.47 -6.65
CA PHE A 72 0.92 12.39 -5.60
C PHE A 72 1.67 13.62 -6.13
N GLY A 73 1.36 14.04 -7.36
CA GLY A 73 1.99 15.18 -8.01
C GLY A 73 3.43 14.92 -8.48
N CYS A 74 3.84 13.66 -8.69
CA CYS A 74 5.23 13.32 -9.07
C CYS A 74 5.73 14.08 -10.31
N SER A 75 4.85 14.37 -11.25
CA SER A 75 5.14 15.09 -12.50
C SER A 75 4.55 16.51 -12.54
N THR A 76 3.97 16.97 -11.42
CA THR A 76 3.42 18.32 -11.33
C THR A 76 4.56 19.32 -11.43
N SER A 77 4.50 20.19 -12.43
CA SER A 77 5.40 21.34 -12.50
C SER A 77 4.99 22.35 -11.44
N THR A 78 5.65 22.27 -10.28
CA THR A 78 5.44 23.15 -9.11
C THR A 78 6.19 24.46 -9.25
N ARG A 79 6.49 24.95 -10.48
CA ARG A 79 7.25 26.19 -10.79
C ARG A 79 6.75 27.49 -10.11
N ARG A 80 5.79 27.43 -9.19
CA ARG A 80 5.24 28.53 -8.39
C ARG A 80 5.21 28.28 -6.87
N ILE A 81 5.67 27.14 -6.35
CA ILE A 81 5.51 26.77 -4.93
C ILE A 81 6.89 26.36 -4.40
N ASP A 82 7.38 27.16 -3.45
CA ASP A 82 8.64 27.02 -2.69
C ASP A 82 9.52 25.82 -3.08
N GLU A 83 10.65 26.08 -3.76
CA GLU A 83 11.62 25.08 -4.25
C GLU A 83 12.15 24.14 -3.14
N ARG A 84 11.85 24.43 -1.87
CA ARG A 84 12.23 23.63 -0.70
C ARG A 84 11.27 22.49 -0.37
N VAL A 85 10.08 22.44 -0.97
CA VAL A 85 9.05 21.45 -0.64
C VAL A 85 8.94 20.41 -1.75
N GLU A 86 9.06 19.12 -1.38
CA GLU A 86 8.88 18.04 -2.35
C GLU A 86 7.42 17.95 -2.83
N ASN A 87 7.21 17.57 -4.10
CA ASN A 87 5.87 17.58 -4.71
C ASN A 87 4.85 16.74 -3.94
N TRP A 88 5.24 15.58 -3.39
CA TRP A 88 4.33 14.75 -2.60
C TRP A 88 3.89 15.42 -1.30
N GLN A 89 4.78 16.16 -0.62
CA GLN A 89 4.44 16.89 0.60
C GLN A 89 3.46 18.01 0.29
N TRP A 90 3.73 18.76 -0.79
CA TRP A 90 2.81 19.77 -1.29
C TRP A 90 1.44 19.17 -1.61
N TRP A 91 1.40 18.00 -2.26
CA TRP A 91 0.17 17.32 -2.63
C TRP A 91 -0.69 17.01 -1.40
N TRP A 92 -0.10 16.42 -0.36
CA TRP A 92 -0.81 16.11 0.88
C TRP A 92 -1.20 17.36 1.67
N ARG A 93 -0.35 18.38 1.74
CA ARG A 93 -0.69 19.68 2.35
C ARG A 93 -1.89 20.32 1.66
N THR A 94 -1.89 20.33 0.33
CA THR A 94 -2.99 20.86 -0.49
C THR A 94 -4.28 20.07 -0.27
N LEU A 95 -4.19 18.74 -0.15
CA LEU A 95 -5.36 17.92 0.14
C LEU A 95 -5.96 18.28 1.51
N VAL A 96 -5.13 18.32 2.56
CA VAL A 96 -5.58 18.64 3.91
C VAL A 96 -6.23 20.03 3.97
N GLU A 97 -5.60 21.03 3.35
CA GLU A 97 -6.17 22.37 3.24
C GLU A 97 -7.55 22.36 2.55
N ARG A 98 -7.67 21.73 1.38
CA ARG A 98 -8.94 21.64 0.64
C ARG A 98 -10.02 20.96 1.46
N VAL A 99 -9.67 19.88 2.16
CA VAL A 99 -10.62 19.14 3.03
C VAL A 99 -11.10 20.02 4.18
N ILE A 100 -10.20 20.76 4.84
CA ILE A 100 -10.58 21.65 5.94
C ILE A 100 -11.51 22.77 5.45
N LEU A 101 -11.15 23.42 4.33
CA LEU A 101 -11.93 24.53 3.78
C LEU A 101 -13.33 24.07 3.31
N ASP A 102 -13.41 22.95 2.62
CA ASP A 102 -14.68 22.36 2.15
C ASP A 102 -15.56 21.92 3.34
N ALA A 103 -14.99 21.19 4.30
CA ALA A 103 -15.71 20.71 5.48
C ALA A 103 -16.19 21.87 6.38
N ALA A 104 -15.39 22.93 6.52
CA ALA A 104 -15.75 24.12 7.30
C ALA A 104 -16.67 25.08 6.54
N LYS A 105 -16.85 24.90 5.23
CA LYS A 105 -17.54 25.85 4.32
C LYS A 105 -16.90 27.25 4.39
N ARG A 106 -15.58 27.31 4.36
CA ARG A 106 -14.77 28.53 4.50
C ARG A 106 -13.96 28.82 3.23
N LYS A 107 -13.69 30.09 2.97
CA LYS A 107 -12.74 30.51 1.95
C LYS A 107 -11.29 30.47 2.47
N PRO A 108 -10.28 30.37 1.59
CA PRO A 108 -8.87 30.30 2.00
C PRO A 108 -8.38 31.46 2.88
N ASP A 109 -8.99 32.64 2.76
CA ASP A 109 -8.66 33.84 3.55
C ASP A 109 -9.30 33.85 4.96
N GLU A 110 -10.24 32.94 5.24
CA GLU A 110 -10.95 32.87 6.52
C GLU A 110 -10.24 32.00 7.58
N ILE A 111 -9.28 31.17 7.17
CA ILE A 111 -8.48 30.34 8.09
C ILE A 111 -7.00 30.69 7.89
N PRO A 112 -6.26 31.09 8.94
CA PRO A 112 -4.84 31.41 8.82
C PRO A 112 -4.04 30.24 8.22
N SER A 113 -3.31 30.52 7.13
CA SER A 113 -2.51 29.52 6.40
C SER A 113 -1.48 28.80 7.28
N ALA A 114 -0.93 29.48 8.29
CA ALA A 114 -0.02 28.89 9.26
C ALA A 114 -0.68 27.77 10.09
N LEU A 115 -1.98 27.87 10.39
CA LEU A 115 -2.70 26.81 11.10
C LEU A 115 -2.97 25.62 10.19
N LEU A 116 -3.36 25.87 8.93
CA LEU A 116 -3.57 24.83 7.92
C LEU A 116 -2.29 24.04 7.65
N LEU A 117 -1.16 24.75 7.49
CA LEU A 117 0.15 24.14 7.31
C LEU A 117 0.56 23.31 8.53
N LYS A 118 0.37 23.83 9.74
CA LYS A 118 0.66 23.10 10.99
C LYS A 118 -0.13 21.80 11.08
N ILE A 119 -1.42 21.83 10.74
CA ILE A 119 -2.27 20.63 10.75
C ILE A 119 -1.79 19.62 9.71
N ALA A 120 -1.52 20.08 8.48
CA ALA A 120 -1.05 19.22 7.42
C ALA A 120 0.30 18.55 7.74
N ASP A 121 1.25 19.30 8.28
CA ASP A 121 2.56 18.78 8.67
C ASP A 121 2.46 17.77 9.80
N GLN A 122 1.60 18.04 10.79
CA GLN A 122 1.34 17.09 11.87
C GLN A 122 0.75 15.78 11.32
N LEU A 123 -0.28 15.86 10.47
CA LEU A 123 -0.87 14.66 9.85
C LEU A 123 0.12 13.90 8.98
N ILE A 124 0.95 14.59 8.19
CA ILE A 124 1.99 13.94 7.38
C ILE A 124 2.96 13.19 8.29
N GLU A 125 3.45 13.82 9.36
CA GLU A 125 4.37 13.21 10.32
C GLU A 125 3.74 12.02 11.03
N ASP A 126 2.51 12.15 11.51
CA ASP A 126 1.79 11.09 12.23
C ASP A 126 1.60 9.85 11.35
N TYR A 127 1.20 10.01 10.08
CA TYR A 127 1.07 8.90 9.13
C TYR A 127 2.41 8.36 8.61
N THR A 128 3.52 9.08 8.79
CA THR A 128 4.86 8.63 8.38
C THR A 128 5.55 7.84 9.49
N CYS A 129 5.61 8.42 10.68
CA CYS A 129 6.35 7.88 11.80
C CYS A 129 5.50 6.97 12.67
N ASP A 130 4.20 7.25 12.78
CA ASP A 130 3.21 6.54 13.59
C ASP A 130 3.73 6.13 14.98
N SER A 131 4.45 7.05 15.64
CA SER A 131 5.12 6.79 16.92
C SER A 131 4.14 6.38 18.02
N ALA A 132 2.87 6.79 17.89
CA ALA A 132 1.79 6.44 18.81
C ALA A 132 1.02 5.16 18.40
N GLY A 133 1.26 4.60 17.21
CA GLY A 133 0.55 3.42 16.70
C GLY A 133 -0.94 3.66 16.45
N VAL A 134 -1.31 4.88 16.07
CA VAL A 134 -2.70 5.34 15.91
C VAL A 134 -3.13 5.42 14.44
N CYS A 135 -2.17 5.48 13.52
CA CYS A 135 -2.43 5.57 12.08
C CYS A 135 -2.49 4.19 11.43
N TRP A 136 -1.56 3.30 11.77
CA TRP A 136 -1.35 2.05 11.06
C TRP A 136 -1.34 0.84 11.99
N LYS A 137 -1.93 -0.24 11.51
CA LYS A 137 -1.93 -1.54 12.18
C LYS A 137 -1.63 -2.64 11.17
N LYS A 138 -0.80 -3.62 11.55
CA LYS A 138 -0.61 -4.83 10.74
C LYS A 138 -1.90 -5.65 10.69
N ARG A 139 -2.30 -6.06 9.48
CA ARG A 139 -3.40 -6.99 9.27
C ARG A 139 -3.09 -8.34 9.96
N LEU A 140 -4.15 -9.04 10.38
CA LEU A 140 -4.00 -10.33 11.05
C LEU A 140 -3.27 -11.34 10.15
N GLY A 141 -2.29 -12.05 10.72
CA GLY A 141 -1.56 -13.13 10.05
C GLY A 141 -0.41 -12.71 9.15
N VAL A 142 -0.13 -11.41 8.99
CA VAL A 142 0.98 -10.92 8.14
C VAL A 142 2.33 -11.49 8.57
N ASP A 143 2.67 -11.43 9.86
CA ASP A 143 3.96 -11.87 10.36
C ASP A 143 4.18 -13.38 10.14
N ASP A 144 3.18 -14.20 10.48
CA ASP A 144 3.22 -15.66 10.27
C ASP A 144 3.30 -16.01 8.77
N PHE A 145 2.58 -15.28 7.92
CA PHE A 145 2.62 -15.51 6.47
C PHE A 145 4.00 -15.19 5.88
N LEU A 146 4.58 -14.03 6.19
CA LEU A 146 5.91 -13.66 5.73
C LEU A 146 6.97 -14.64 6.26
N GLN A 147 6.90 -15.01 7.54
CA GLN A 147 7.83 -15.99 8.13
C GLN A 147 7.75 -17.35 7.41
N ARG A 148 6.54 -17.82 7.06
CA ARG A 148 6.36 -19.07 6.30
C ARG A 148 6.89 -18.99 4.88
N LEU A 149 6.77 -17.84 4.21
CA LEU A 149 7.34 -17.64 2.87
C LEU A 149 8.87 -17.70 2.89
N GLN A 150 9.49 -17.15 3.94
CA GLN A 150 10.94 -17.11 4.12
C GLN A 150 11.52 -18.44 4.66
N ALA A 151 10.69 -19.31 5.23
CA ALA A 151 11.13 -20.56 5.84
C ALA A 151 11.66 -21.57 4.80
N SER A 152 12.97 -21.76 4.78
CA SER A 152 13.66 -22.78 3.96
C SER A 152 13.37 -24.22 4.44
N GLY A 153 13.55 -25.21 3.55
CA GLY A 153 13.50 -26.63 3.93
C GLY A 153 13.47 -27.63 2.77
N ARG A 154 13.79 -28.89 3.07
CA ARG A 154 13.55 -30.04 2.16
C ARG A 154 12.12 -30.54 2.39
N SER A 155 11.30 -30.58 1.35
CA SER A 155 10.09 -31.39 1.37
C SER A 155 10.47 -32.84 1.09
N ASN A 156 9.85 -33.81 1.75
CA ASN A 156 10.07 -35.23 1.46
C ASN A 156 9.63 -35.62 0.04
N ASP A 157 8.85 -34.77 -0.64
CA ASP A 157 8.26 -35.05 -1.96
C ASP A 157 9.00 -34.43 -3.15
N THR A 158 10.04 -33.61 -2.93
CA THR A 158 10.79 -32.96 -4.02
C THR A 158 12.30 -33.14 -3.87
N PRO A 159 13.00 -33.68 -4.88
CA PRO A 159 14.46 -33.90 -4.83
C PRO A 159 15.28 -32.62 -4.69
N VAL A 160 14.71 -31.47 -5.06
CA VAL A 160 15.37 -30.15 -5.03
C VAL A 160 15.00 -29.42 -3.73
N PRO A 161 15.97 -28.83 -3.00
CA PRO A 161 15.68 -27.94 -1.88
C PRO A 161 14.76 -26.80 -2.32
N TYR A 162 13.73 -26.48 -1.52
CA TYR A 162 12.93 -25.28 -1.75
C TYR A 162 13.78 -24.06 -1.39
N SER A 163 14.12 -23.25 -2.40
CA SER A 163 14.64 -21.90 -2.17
C SER A 163 13.46 -20.97 -1.95
N PRO A 164 13.46 -20.16 -0.86
CA PRO A 164 12.40 -19.19 -0.64
C PRO A 164 12.36 -18.15 -1.77
N PRO A 165 11.16 -17.67 -2.15
CA PRO A 165 11.04 -16.58 -3.12
C PRO A 165 11.62 -15.29 -2.54
N LEU A 166 12.07 -14.41 -3.44
CA LEU A 166 12.25 -13.00 -3.08
C LEU A 166 10.88 -12.40 -2.76
N LEU A 167 10.86 -11.58 -1.73
CA LEU A 167 9.68 -10.86 -1.28
C LEU A 167 9.81 -9.38 -1.62
N GLY A 168 8.78 -8.77 -2.18
CA GLY A 168 8.81 -7.35 -2.54
C GLY A 168 7.52 -6.61 -2.22
N ILE A 169 7.59 -5.28 -2.23
CA ILE A 169 6.41 -4.41 -2.22
C ILE A 169 6.25 -3.76 -3.59
N VAL A 170 5.03 -3.73 -4.11
CA VAL A 170 4.65 -2.94 -5.29
C VAL A 170 3.38 -2.18 -4.95
N SER A 171 3.48 -0.87 -4.69
CA SER A 171 2.36 -0.08 -4.17
C SER A 171 2.22 1.29 -4.81
N ASN A 172 0.99 1.73 -4.99
CA ASN A 172 0.67 3.10 -5.40
C ASN A 172 0.80 4.02 -4.18
N PHE A 173 2.03 4.43 -3.87
CA PHE A 173 2.37 5.15 -2.65
C PHE A 173 3.41 6.24 -2.92
N ASP A 174 3.43 7.24 -2.05
CA ASP A 174 4.41 8.32 -2.02
C ASP A 174 5.73 7.92 -1.28
N PRO A 175 6.75 8.78 -1.23
CA PRO A 175 8.06 8.46 -0.65
C PRO A 175 8.07 8.05 0.82
N ARG A 176 6.99 8.26 1.58
CA ARG A 176 6.92 7.83 2.99
C ARG A 176 6.93 6.32 3.17
N LEU A 177 6.63 5.55 2.11
CA LEU A 177 6.35 4.12 2.18
C LEU A 177 7.45 3.32 2.88
N GLU A 178 8.72 3.54 2.54
CA GLU A 178 9.82 2.79 3.16
C GLU A 178 9.91 3.02 4.66
N THR A 179 9.76 4.27 5.11
CA THR A 179 9.76 4.61 6.54
C THR A 179 8.65 3.88 7.27
N ILE A 180 7.43 3.89 6.71
CA ILE A 180 6.27 3.18 7.27
C ILE A 180 6.58 1.68 7.38
N LEU A 181 7.06 1.05 6.30
CA LEU A 181 7.37 -0.39 6.31
C LEU A 181 8.45 -0.75 7.34
N ARG A 182 9.48 0.08 7.51
CA ARG A 182 10.53 -0.15 8.54
C ARG A 182 9.97 -0.05 9.95
N ARG A 183 9.12 0.95 10.23
CA ARG A 183 8.47 1.13 11.54
C ARG A 183 7.61 -0.09 11.92
N HIS A 184 6.96 -0.71 10.94
CA HIS A 184 6.16 -1.92 11.15
C HIS A 184 6.93 -3.25 11.01
N ARG A 185 8.27 -3.20 10.84
CA ARG A 185 9.14 -4.37 10.66
C ARG A 185 8.76 -5.24 9.45
N LEU A 186 8.28 -4.60 8.37
CA LEU A 186 7.91 -5.25 7.12
C LEU A 186 9.01 -5.16 6.05
N LEU A 187 10.00 -4.29 6.23
CA LEU A 187 11.13 -4.13 5.32
C LEU A 187 12.42 -4.57 6.01
N LYS A 188 13.18 -5.45 5.37
CA LYS A 188 14.46 -5.92 5.90
C LYS A 188 15.42 -4.75 6.15
N PRO A 189 16.24 -4.80 7.21
CA PRO A 189 17.34 -3.87 7.40
C PRO A 189 18.32 -3.96 6.22
N SER A 190 18.81 -2.81 5.75
CA SER A 190 19.76 -2.78 4.64
C SER A 190 21.02 -3.60 4.96
N GLY A 191 21.41 -4.49 4.04
CA GLY A 191 22.60 -5.33 4.19
C GLY A 191 22.41 -6.59 5.05
N ALA A 192 21.21 -6.83 5.62
CA ALA A 192 20.92 -8.07 6.32
C ALA A 192 20.55 -9.17 5.30
N CYS A 193 21.34 -10.25 5.28
CA CYS A 193 21.00 -11.47 4.52
C CYS A 193 19.93 -12.29 5.26
N ASP A 194 19.95 -12.22 6.60
CA ASP A 194 19.02 -12.91 7.50
C ASP A 194 18.18 -11.86 8.25
N GLY A 195 16.90 -11.74 7.89
CA GLY A 195 15.98 -10.79 8.51
C GLY A 195 14.53 -11.02 8.09
N GLU A 196 13.59 -10.71 8.99
CA GLU A 196 12.16 -10.78 8.70
C GLU A 196 11.73 -9.60 7.80
N GLY A 197 10.77 -9.85 6.90
CA GLY A 197 10.21 -8.83 6.00
C GLY A 197 10.60 -8.96 4.54
N VAL A 198 10.25 -7.96 3.73
CA VAL A 198 10.48 -7.94 2.28
C VAL A 198 11.91 -7.50 1.92
N ASP A 199 12.39 -7.95 0.76
CA ASP A 199 13.74 -7.68 0.24
C ASP A 199 13.85 -6.32 -0.45
N PHE A 200 12.78 -5.83 -1.07
CA PHE A 200 12.78 -4.55 -1.77
C PHE A 200 11.38 -3.91 -1.82
N VAL A 201 11.35 -2.62 -2.14
CA VAL A 201 10.12 -1.82 -2.30
C VAL A 201 10.13 -1.19 -3.68
N VAL A 202 8.96 -1.08 -4.32
CA VAL A 202 8.72 -0.26 -5.52
C VAL A 202 7.46 0.56 -5.27
N SER A 203 7.62 1.89 -5.21
CA SER A 203 6.49 2.81 -5.08
C SER A 203 6.16 3.46 -6.43
N SER A 204 4.88 3.77 -6.67
CA SER A 204 4.48 4.46 -7.90
C SER A 204 5.13 5.83 -8.04
N TYR A 205 5.36 6.54 -6.93
CA TYR A 205 5.99 7.85 -6.95
C TYR A 205 7.43 7.78 -7.46
N GLU A 206 8.21 6.80 -6.96
CA GLU A 206 9.60 6.57 -7.38
C GLU A 206 9.71 6.28 -8.89
N ILE A 207 8.80 5.47 -9.42
CA ILE A 207 8.84 5.05 -10.83
C ILE A 207 8.12 6.06 -11.74
N GLY A 208 7.35 6.99 -11.17
CA GLY A 208 6.54 7.95 -11.91
C GLY A 208 5.30 7.35 -12.58
N THR A 209 4.91 6.12 -12.23
CA THR A 209 3.73 5.44 -12.81
C THR A 209 3.01 4.60 -11.76
N GLU A 210 1.68 4.61 -11.79
CA GLU A 210 0.82 3.85 -10.89
C GLU A 210 0.40 2.50 -11.52
N LYS A 211 0.21 1.47 -10.68
CA LYS A 211 -0.64 0.33 -11.03
C LYS A 211 -2.00 0.85 -11.52
N PRO A 212 -2.60 0.27 -12.58
CA PRO A 212 -2.27 -1.01 -13.23
C PRO A 212 -1.26 -0.91 -14.39
N ASP A 213 -0.49 0.19 -14.54
CA ASP A 213 0.47 0.29 -15.64
C ASP A 213 1.56 -0.80 -15.53
N PRO A 214 1.82 -1.60 -16.59
CA PRO A 214 2.75 -2.72 -16.51
C PRO A 214 4.20 -2.32 -16.20
N ARG A 215 4.58 -1.05 -16.44
CA ARG A 215 5.95 -0.56 -16.17
C ARG A 215 6.35 -0.68 -14.71
N ILE A 216 5.41 -0.57 -13.76
CA ILE A 216 5.72 -0.74 -12.33
C ILE A 216 6.07 -2.20 -12.01
N PHE A 217 5.32 -3.16 -12.56
CA PHE A 217 5.59 -4.59 -12.42
C PHE A 217 6.90 -4.98 -13.10
N HIS A 218 7.14 -4.53 -14.35
CA HIS A 218 8.43 -4.76 -15.01
C HIS A 218 9.62 -4.23 -14.19
N THR A 219 9.43 -3.11 -13.49
CA THR A 219 10.48 -2.56 -12.61
C THR A 219 10.72 -3.45 -11.39
N ALA A 220 9.68 -3.97 -10.77
CA ALA A 220 9.79 -4.94 -9.68
C ALA A 220 10.51 -6.22 -10.10
N LEU A 221 10.22 -6.77 -11.30
CA LEU A 221 10.94 -7.92 -11.85
C LEU A 221 12.43 -7.64 -12.06
N ARG A 222 12.79 -6.44 -12.57
CA ARG A 222 14.19 -6.05 -12.73
C ARG A 222 14.92 -5.96 -11.39
N ARG A 223 14.28 -5.38 -10.36
CA ARG A 223 14.86 -5.35 -9.00
C ARG A 223 15.05 -6.74 -8.44
N ALA A 224 14.04 -7.58 -8.53
CA ALA A 224 14.12 -8.96 -8.07
C ALA A 224 15.21 -9.76 -8.81
N SER A 225 15.29 -9.62 -10.14
CA SER A 225 16.31 -10.30 -10.95
C SER A 225 17.73 -9.83 -10.64
N ALA A 226 17.91 -8.59 -10.19
CA ALA A 226 19.22 -8.08 -9.75
C ALA A 226 19.65 -8.65 -8.38
N LEU A 227 18.71 -9.16 -7.59
CA LEU A 227 18.95 -9.79 -6.29
C LEU A 227 19.00 -11.32 -6.38
N ALA A 228 18.42 -11.91 -7.42
CA ALA A 228 18.34 -13.35 -7.63
C ALA A 228 19.54 -13.89 -8.40
N ASP A 229 19.78 -15.19 -8.28
CA ASP A 229 20.69 -15.93 -9.15
C ASP A 229 20.01 -16.21 -10.50
N GLY A 230 19.98 -15.17 -11.35
CA GLY A 230 19.41 -15.20 -12.70
C GLY A 230 18.09 -14.45 -12.87
N VAL A 231 17.70 -14.28 -14.13
CA VAL A 231 16.50 -13.51 -14.50
C VAL A 231 15.23 -14.24 -14.03
N ILE A 232 14.35 -13.52 -13.34
CA ILE A 232 13.01 -13.99 -12.97
C ILE A 232 12.05 -13.64 -14.10
N GLN A 233 11.26 -14.60 -14.56
CA GLN A 233 10.27 -14.42 -15.62
C GLN A 233 8.91 -13.97 -15.05
N PRO A 234 8.06 -13.28 -15.82
CA PRO A 234 6.73 -12.86 -15.36
C PRO A 234 5.86 -13.97 -14.76
N HIS A 235 5.87 -15.16 -15.37
CA HIS A 235 5.10 -16.31 -14.87
C HIS A 235 5.64 -16.90 -13.55
N GLU A 236 6.86 -16.55 -13.15
CA GLU A 236 7.47 -16.92 -11.86
C GLU A 236 7.18 -15.88 -10.76
N ALA A 237 6.35 -14.87 -11.06
CA ALA A 237 6.00 -13.80 -10.14
C ALA A 237 4.52 -13.83 -9.74
N LEU A 238 4.27 -13.59 -8.45
CA LEU A 238 2.94 -13.47 -7.85
C LEU A 238 2.78 -12.09 -7.21
N HIS A 239 1.67 -11.40 -7.46
CA HIS A 239 1.28 -10.20 -6.74
C HIS A 239 0.04 -10.45 -5.86
N ILE A 240 0.07 -9.97 -4.62
CA ILE A 240 -1.04 -10.07 -3.67
C ILE A 240 -1.44 -8.65 -3.24
N GLY A 241 -2.67 -8.26 -3.54
CA GLY A 241 -3.22 -6.94 -3.16
C GLY A 241 -4.70 -7.02 -2.83
N ASN A 242 -5.39 -5.88 -2.79
CA ASN A 242 -6.81 -5.80 -2.45
C ASN A 242 -7.68 -5.15 -3.53
N LEU A 243 -7.08 -4.52 -4.54
CA LEU A 243 -7.77 -3.81 -5.61
C LEU A 243 -7.82 -4.65 -6.90
N CYS A 244 -9.03 -4.97 -7.35
CA CYS A 244 -9.24 -5.79 -8.54
C CYS A 244 -8.58 -5.21 -9.80
N ARG A 245 -8.64 -3.89 -10.00
CA ARG A 245 -8.04 -3.24 -11.18
C ARG A 245 -6.52 -3.12 -11.05
N GLU A 246 -6.06 -2.46 -10.00
CA GLU A 246 -4.65 -2.10 -9.82
C GLU A 246 -3.78 -3.34 -9.56
N ASP A 247 -4.22 -4.23 -8.69
CA ASP A 247 -3.40 -5.34 -8.22
C ASP A 247 -3.61 -6.59 -9.07
N TYR A 248 -4.86 -7.01 -9.24
CA TYR A 248 -5.15 -8.25 -9.95
C TYR A 248 -4.98 -8.12 -11.47
N HIS A 249 -5.76 -7.23 -12.09
CA HIS A 249 -5.70 -7.05 -13.54
C HIS A 249 -4.40 -6.39 -13.99
N GLY A 250 -3.83 -5.49 -13.18
CA GLY A 250 -2.50 -4.91 -13.44
C GLY A 250 -1.41 -5.98 -13.50
N ALA A 251 -1.33 -6.85 -12.50
CA ALA A 251 -0.33 -7.92 -12.48
C ALA A 251 -0.57 -8.95 -13.58
N ARG A 252 -1.82 -9.40 -13.78
CA ARG A 252 -2.16 -10.35 -14.87
C ARG A 252 -1.87 -9.77 -16.25
N GLY A 253 -2.12 -8.48 -16.46
CA GLY A 253 -1.78 -7.76 -17.68
C GLY A 253 -0.28 -7.66 -17.94
N ALA A 254 0.54 -7.72 -16.89
CA ALA A 254 2.01 -7.81 -16.98
C ALA A 254 2.52 -9.27 -17.10
N GLY A 255 1.63 -10.26 -17.23
CA GLY A 255 1.97 -11.68 -17.35
C GLY A 255 2.27 -12.38 -16.03
N TRP A 256 1.91 -11.78 -14.89
CA TRP A 256 2.12 -12.35 -13.56
C TRP A 256 0.91 -13.15 -13.07
N HIS A 257 1.10 -13.93 -12.03
CA HIS A 257 -0.01 -14.42 -11.21
C HIS A 257 -0.46 -13.35 -10.22
N ALA A 258 -1.74 -13.41 -9.85
CA ALA A 258 -2.31 -12.45 -8.90
C ALA A 258 -3.38 -13.10 -8.02
N LEU A 259 -3.39 -12.71 -6.75
CA LEU A 259 -4.41 -13.06 -5.78
C LEU A 259 -4.88 -11.80 -5.06
N LEU A 260 -6.13 -11.82 -4.59
CA LEU A 260 -6.74 -10.72 -3.85
C LEU A 260 -7.04 -11.13 -2.42
N VAL A 261 -6.68 -10.26 -1.48
CA VAL A 261 -7.07 -10.35 -0.07
C VAL A 261 -7.83 -9.08 0.31
N ASN A 262 -8.76 -9.16 1.27
CA ASN A 262 -9.44 -7.99 1.84
C ASN A 262 -10.12 -7.07 0.78
N VAL A 263 -10.67 -7.63 -0.30
CA VAL A 263 -11.32 -6.81 -1.36
C VAL A 263 -12.41 -5.92 -0.75
N PRO A 264 -12.36 -4.58 -0.94
CA PRO A 264 -13.31 -3.65 -0.36
C PRO A 264 -14.75 -4.02 -0.71
N SER A 265 -15.64 -4.03 0.28
CA SER A 265 -17.04 -4.47 0.09
C SER A 265 -17.75 -3.71 -1.04
N LYS A 266 -17.52 -2.38 -1.13
CA LYS A 266 -18.10 -1.52 -2.17
C LYS A 266 -17.62 -1.86 -3.59
N SER A 267 -16.49 -2.54 -3.72
CA SER A 267 -15.88 -2.89 -5.01
C SER A 267 -16.29 -4.28 -5.48
N ARG A 268 -16.86 -5.14 -4.61
CA ARG A 268 -17.15 -6.54 -4.95
C ARG A 268 -18.12 -6.70 -6.13
N ASP A 269 -19.09 -5.80 -6.24
CA ASP A 269 -20.08 -5.81 -7.33
C ASP A 269 -19.59 -5.10 -8.61
N SER A 270 -18.37 -4.52 -8.58
CA SER A 270 -17.78 -3.89 -9.76
C SER A 270 -17.55 -4.92 -10.87
N GLU A 271 -17.60 -4.47 -12.12
CA GLU A 271 -17.28 -5.31 -13.29
C GLU A 271 -15.86 -5.89 -13.18
N GLN A 272 -14.92 -5.09 -12.69
CA GLN A 272 -13.53 -5.50 -12.53
C GLN A 272 -13.41 -6.67 -11.55
N CYS A 273 -14.16 -6.69 -10.45
CA CYS A 273 -14.13 -7.79 -9.49
C CYS A 273 -14.94 -9.00 -9.98
N ARG A 274 -16.03 -8.81 -10.75
CA ARG A 274 -16.76 -9.93 -11.38
C ARG A 274 -15.92 -10.72 -12.38
N ASN A 275 -14.93 -10.08 -12.99
CA ASN A 275 -13.99 -10.72 -13.92
C ASN A 275 -12.78 -11.38 -13.23
N VAL A 276 -12.75 -11.41 -11.89
CA VAL A 276 -11.72 -12.15 -11.13
C VAL A 276 -12.21 -13.57 -10.90
N LEU A 277 -11.31 -14.55 -11.03
CA LEU A 277 -11.62 -15.94 -10.69
C LEU A 277 -11.95 -16.06 -9.19
N GLY A 278 -13.11 -16.63 -8.86
CA GLY A 278 -13.60 -16.64 -7.47
C GLY A 278 -12.63 -17.28 -6.46
N HIS A 279 -11.86 -18.29 -6.88
CA HIS A 279 -10.84 -18.94 -6.04
C HIS A 279 -9.54 -18.12 -5.88
N HIS A 280 -9.43 -16.94 -6.51
CA HIS A 280 -8.33 -16.00 -6.31
C HIS A 280 -8.67 -14.89 -5.30
N ILE A 281 -9.86 -14.91 -4.69
CA ILE A 281 -10.31 -13.89 -3.74
C ILE A 281 -10.42 -14.49 -2.34
N PHE A 282 -9.77 -13.85 -1.38
CA PHE A 282 -9.76 -14.25 0.02
C PHE A 282 -10.21 -13.09 0.91
N LYS A 283 -10.84 -13.40 2.04
CA LYS A 283 -11.24 -12.46 3.08
C LYS A 283 -10.05 -11.83 3.79
N GLY A 284 -8.87 -12.44 3.70
CA GLY A 284 -7.62 -11.95 4.27
C GLY A 284 -6.50 -12.99 4.18
N ILE A 285 -5.30 -12.60 4.62
CA ILE A 285 -4.10 -13.45 4.63
C ILE A 285 -4.30 -14.80 5.35
N PRO A 286 -4.99 -14.89 6.50
CA PRO A 286 -5.18 -16.19 7.17
C PRO A 286 -5.96 -17.21 6.34
N GLU A 287 -6.97 -16.76 5.58
CA GLU A 287 -7.75 -17.65 4.70
C GLU A 287 -6.92 -18.09 3.49
N LEU A 288 -6.18 -17.16 2.87
CA LEU A 288 -5.22 -17.47 1.80
C LEU A 288 -4.20 -18.52 2.26
N GLN A 289 -3.58 -18.30 3.43
CA GLN A 289 -2.60 -19.22 3.99
C GLN A 289 -3.19 -20.61 4.25
N SER A 290 -4.40 -20.67 4.82
CA SER A 290 -5.10 -21.92 5.08
C SER A 290 -5.39 -22.68 3.78
N CYS A 291 -5.91 -21.98 2.76
CA CYS A 291 -6.18 -22.56 1.45
C CYS A 291 -4.91 -23.14 0.82
N LEU A 292 -3.83 -22.36 0.77
CA LEU A 292 -2.54 -22.82 0.24
C LEU A 292 -1.95 -23.99 1.02
N SER A 293 -2.27 -24.14 2.31
CA SER A 293 -1.77 -25.23 3.16
C SER A 293 -2.55 -26.54 3.00
N VAL A 294 -3.83 -26.47 2.64
CA VAL A 294 -4.75 -27.63 2.62
C VAL A 294 -4.98 -28.16 1.20
N ASP A 295 -5.03 -27.30 0.19
CA ASP A 295 -5.30 -27.71 -1.19
C ASP A 295 -4.03 -28.31 -1.84
N PRO A 296 -4.03 -29.58 -2.28
CA PRO A 296 -2.87 -30.20 -2.93
C PRO A 296 -2.58 -29.68 -4.34
N SER A 297 -3.52 -28.96 -4.96
CA SER A 297 -3.48 -28.53 -6.36
C SER A 297 -4.20 -27.18 -6.55
N PHE A 298 -3.70 -26.14 -5.88
CA PHE A 298 -4.27 -24.80 -6.01
C PHE A 298 -4.27 -24.35 -7.49
N PRO A 299 -5.43 -23.92 -8.05
CA PRO A 299 -5.52 -23.43 -9.43
C PRO A 299 -5.01 -21.98 -9.53
N TRP A 300 -4.00 -21.74 -10.37
CA TRP A 300 -3.22 -20.48 -10.48
C TRP A 300 -3.50 -19.68 -11.78
#